data_AF-A0A0Q0C3W5-F1
#
_entry.id   AF-A0A0Q0C3W5-F1
#
_cell.length_a   1.000
_cell.length_b   1.000
_cell.length_c   1.000
_cell.angle_alpha   90.00
_cell.angle_beta   90.00
_cell.angle_gamma   90.00
#
_symmetry.space_group_name_H-M   'P 1'
#
loop_
_entity.id
_entity.type
_entity.pdbx_description
1 polymer ?
#
loop_
_entity_poly.entity_id
_entity_poly.type
_entity_poly.pdbx_seq_one_letter_code
_entity_poly.pdbx_strand_id
1 'polypeptide(L)' 'MIGIAELFIPALTTVQLPYYEIGRNAARHLIEGLDVSGTQPVDCPLVVRESL' A
#
# COMPACT_ATOMS: atom_id res chain seq x y z
N MET A 1 -2.82 1.17 -6.81
CA MET A 1 -4.09 1.65 -7.41
C MET A 1 -3.96 3.07 -7.98
N ILE A 2 -2.78 3.69 -7.95
CA ILE A 2 -2.53 5.11 -8.24
C ILE A 2 -3.16 5.57 -9.57
N GLY A 3 -3.09 4.76 -10.64
CA GLY A 3 -3.65 5.13 -11.95
C GLY A 3 -5.19 5.05 -12.08
N ILE A 4 -5.88 4.28 -11.23
CA ILE A 4 -7.35 4.16 -11.30
C ILE A 4 -8.02 5.39 -10.67
N ALA A 5 -7.37 6.01 -9.67
CA ALA A 5 -7.91 7.18 -8.99
C ALA A 5 -8.04 8.42 -9.91
N GLU A 6 -7.25 8.49 -10.97
CA GLU A 6 -7.32 9.55 -12.01
C GLU A 6 -8.51 9.39 -12.96
N LEU A 7 -9.17 8.22 -12.96
CA LEU A 7 -10.35 7.96 -13.80
C LEU A 7 -11.65 8.47 -13.18
N PHE A 8 -11.62 8.87 -11.91
CA PHE A 8 -12.76 9.46 -11.22
C PHE A 8 -12.89 10.95 -11.59
N ILE A 9 -14.13 11.46 -11.60
CA ILE A 9 -14.41 12.87 -11.86
C ILE A 9 -15.25 13.41 -10.69
N PRO A 10 -14.67 14.25 -9.80
CA PRO A 10 -13.27 14.70 -9.76
C PRO A 10 -12.31 13.57 -9.34
N ALA A 11 -11.00 13.77 -9.56
CA ALA A 11 -9.98 12.77 -9.23
C ALA A 11 -10.01 12.38 -7.74
N LEU A 12 -9.96 11.09 -7.45
CA LEU A 12 -10.31 10.55 -6.13
C LEU A 12 -9.19 10.72 -5.08
N THR A 13 -9.48 11.45 -4.01
CA THR A 13 -8.72 11.43 -2.76
C THR A 13 -8.94 10.08 -2.06
N THR A 14 -7.87 9.37 -1.72
CA THR A 14 -7.96 8.00 -1.15
C THR A 14 -6.77 7.67 -0.27
N VAL A 15 -6.84 6.57 0.48
CA VAL A 15 -5.71 6.00 1.22
C VAL A 15 -5.07 4.91 0.35
N GLN A 16 -3.76 5.02 0.08
CA GLN A 16 -3.04 4.04 -0.71
C GLN A 16 -2.68 2.83 0.15
N LEU A 17 -3.28 1.68 -0.14
CA LEU A 17 -2.90 0.42 0.48
C LEU A 17 -1.55 -0.08 -0.08
N PRO A 18 -0.55 -0.38 0.77
CA PRO A 18 0.83 -0.66 0.36
C PRO A 18 1.03 -2.12 -0.10
N TYR A 19 0.22 -2.60 -1.05
CA TYR A 19 0.22 -4.01 -1.51
C TYR A 19 1.60 -4.49 -1.97
N TYR A 20 2.33 -3.63 -2.68
CA TYR A 20 3.67 -3.97 -3.17
C TYR A 20 4.63 -4.24 -2.01
N GLU A 21 4.64 -3.38 -1.01
CA GLU A 21 5.51 -3.53 0.15
C GLU A 21 5.13 -4.74 1.00
N ILE A 22 3.83 -4.98 1.21
CA ILE A 22 3.33 -6.18 1.90
C ILE A 22 3.83 -7.43 1.18
N GLY A 23 3.64 -7.52 -0.14
CA GLY A 23 4.07 -8.67 -0.94
C GLY A 23 5.59 -8.86 -0.93
N ARG A 24 6.34 -7.76 -1.10
CA ARG A 24 7.81 -7.77 -1.05
C ARG A 24 8.33 -8.26 0.31
N ASN A 25 7.79 -7.74 1.40
CA ASN A 25 8.24 -8.09 2.75
C ASN A 25 7.87 -9.54 3.09
N ALA A 26 6.67 -9.99 2.72
CA ALA A 26 6.25 -11.37 2.89
C ALA A 26 7.13 -12.35 2.09
N ALA A 27 7.39 -12.05 0.82
CA ALA A 27 8.27 -12.87 -0.02
C ALA A 27 9.70 -12.92 0.55
N ARG A 28 10.25 -11.77 0.98
CA ARG A 28 11.57 -11.70 1.59
C ARG A 28 11.66 -12.52 2.87
N HIS A 29 10.66 -12.44 3.74
CA HIS A 29 10.59 -13.24 4.97
C HIS A 29 10.71 -14.74 4.68
N LEU A 30 10.03 -15.24 3.64
CA LEU A 30 10.10 -16.65 3.25
C LEU A 30 11.45 -17.02 2.61
N ILE A 31 12.00 -16.17 1.74
CA ILE A 31 13.24 -16.44 1.02
C ILE A 31 14.45 -16.42 1.96
N GLU A 32 14.50 -15.43 2.85
CA GLU A 32 15.63 -15.21 3.76
C GLU A 32 15.47 -15.99 5.07
N GLY A 33 14.34 -16.67 5.29
CA GLY A 33 14.06 -17.42 6.52
C GLY A 33 14.10 -16.54 7.76
N LEU A 34 13.60 -15.31 7.66
CA LEU A 34 13.69 -14.33 8.75
C LEU A 34 12.84 -14.80 9.93
N ASP A 35 13.42 -14.88 11.13
CA ASP A 35 12.67 -15.22 12.35
C ASP A 35 12.02 -13.96 12.95
N VAL A 36 11.03 -13.43 12.23
CA VAL A 36 10.24 -12.28 12.68
C VAL A 36 8.86 -12.76 13.08
N SER A 37 8.51 -12.56 14.35
CA SER A 37 7.20 -12.92 14.90
C SER A 37 6.31 -11.69 15.09
N GLY A 38 4.99 -11.93 15.12
CA GLY A 38 4.00 -10.88 15.35
C GLY A 38 3.64 -10.05 14.11
N THR A 39 2.79 -9.05 14.32
CA THR A 39 2.26 -8.21 13.25
C THR A 39 3.30 -7.19 12.79
N GLN A 40 3.51 -7.12 11.48
CA GLN A 40 4.39 -6.12 10.84
C GLN A 40 3.51 -5.03 10.20
N PRO A 41 3.30 -3.87 10.86
CA PRO A 41 2.52 -2.79 10.27
C PRO A 41 3.27 -2.17 9.09
N VAL A 42 2.51 -1.71 8.10
CA VAL A 42 3.03 -1.00 6.92
C VAL A 42 2.22 0.28 6.73
N ASP A 43 2.90 1.37 6.40
CA ASP A 43 2.28 2.68 6.26
C ASP A 43 1.25 2.72 5.12
N CYS A 44 0.09 3.31 5.43
CA CYS A 44 -0.99 3.54 4.47
C CYS A 44 -1.14 5.04 4.23
N PRO A 45 -0.40 5.64 3.29
CA PRO A 45 -0.41 7.09 3.11
C PRO A 45 -1.73 7.58 2.52
N LEU A 46 -2.19 8.73 3.00
CA LEU A 46 -3.26 9.50 2.36
C LEU A 46 -2.74 10.10 1.05
N VAL A 47 -3.50 9.93 -0.02
CA VAL A 47 -3.25 10.53 -1.33
C VAL A 47 -4.36 11.53 -1.62
N VAL A 48 -4.06 12.80 -1.40
CA VAL A 48 -4.99 13.92 -1.62
C VAL A 48 -5.07 14.25 -3.11
N ARG A 49 -6.29 14.47 -3.58
CA ARG A 49 -6.65 14.92 -4.94
C ARG A 49 -7.80 15.92 -4.85
N GLU A 50 -8.63 15.98 -5.89
CA GLU A 50 -9.66 17.00 -6.11
C GLU A 50 -11.02 16.67 -5.48
N SER A 51 -11.18 15.47 -4.92
CA SER A 51 -12.46 15.01 -4.35
C SER A 51 -12.59 15.24 -2.83
N LEU A 52 -11.72 16.05 -2.22
CA LEU A 52 -11.76 16.37 -0.78
C LEU A 52 -12.25 17.80 -0.56
#